data_AF-A0A4R4IGC5-F1
#
_entry.id   AF-A0A4R4IGC5-F1
#
_cell.length_a   1.000
_cell.length_b   1.000
_cell.length_c   1.000
_cell.angle_alpha   90.00
_cell.angle_beta   90.00
_cell.angle_gamma   90.00
#
_symmetry.space_group_name_H-M   'P 1'
#
loop_
_entity.id
_entity.type
_entity.pdbx_description
1 polymer ?
#
loop_
_entity_poly.entity_id
_entity_poly.type
_entity_poly.pdbx_seq_one_letter_code
_entity_poly.pdbx_strand_id
1 'polypeptide(L)'
;MQLLAMLGGITGAILGGVLAYNGEQPWWAPPLWASGCALVITLIGAPIIWQRVVLDEAAGHLRYHNIGTLHRWRQVRLHDVLEVRYDDFADQRRAMVSGLLLYMRNGNRPAYHRLMDNDAGSDRGASPMFHDITAAVLRAQPRSLVDPILLDRR
;
A
#
# COMPACT_ATOMS: atom_id res chain seq x y z
N MET A 1 -7.21 3.66 -6.92
CA MET A 1 -8.34 3.24 -7.78
C MET A 1 -8.26 3.81 -9.18
N GLN A 2 -8.16 5.13 -9.35
CA GLN A 2 -8.09 5.77 -10.68
C GLN A 2 -6.91 5.25 -11.52
N LEU A 3 -5.72 5.09 -10.93
CA LEU A 3 -4.56 4.54 -11.62
C LEU A 3 -4.81 3.12 -12.18
N LEU A 4 -5.45 2.23 -11.40
CA LEU A 4 -5.79 0.87 -11.84
C LEU A 4 -6.79 0.89 -13.00
N ALA A 5 -7.80 1.76 -12.92
CA ALA A 5 -8.78 1.94 -13.97
C ALA A 5 -8.14 2.51 -15.25
N MET A 6 -7.21 3.47 -15.13
CA MET A 6 -6.47 4.03 -16.27
C MET A 6 -5.57 2.98 -16.92
N LEU A 7 -4.79 2.24 -16.12
CA LEU A 7 -3.95 1.15 -16.62
C LEU A 7 -4.79 0.12 -17.36
N GLY A 8 -5.90 -0.34 -16.77
CA GLY A 8 -6.75 -1.31 -17.44
C GLY A 8 -7.46 -0.76 -18.68
N GLY A 9 -7.85 0.52 -18.65
CA GLY A 9 -8.42 1.21 -19.82
C GLY A 9 -7.43 1.27 -20.98
N ILE A 10 -6.18 1.66 -20.72
CA ILE A 10 -5.12 1.75 -21.73
C ILE A 10 -4.79 0.35 -22.28
N THR A 11 -4.58 -0.64 -21.41
CA THR A 11 -4.27 -2.00 -21.84
C THR A 11 -5.42 -2.59 -22.68
N GLY A 12 -6.67 -2.39 -22.27
CA GLY A 12 -7.83 -2.86 -23.02
C GLY A 12 -8.01 -2.14 -24.35
N ALA A 13 -7.78 -0.83 -24.40
CA ALA A 13 -7.86 -0.06 -25.66
C ALA A 13 -6.81 -0.54 -26.68
N ILE A 14 -5.57 -0.80 -26.22
CA ILE A 14 -4.50 -1.33 -27.08
C ILE A 14 -4.88 -2.73 -27.58
N LEU A 15 -5.28 -3.63 -26.68
CA LEU A 15 -5.67 -4.99 -27.04
C LEU A 15 -6.84 -5.01 -28.03
N GLY A 16 -7.91 -4.27 -27.74
CA GLY A 16 -9.06 -4.17 -28.62
C GLY A 16 -8.73 -3.53 -29.97
N GLY A 17 -7.82 -2.56 -30.00
CA GLY A 17 -7.30 -1.95 -31.22
C GLY A 17 -6.53 -2.93 -32.10
N VAL A 18 -5.67 -3.76 -31.52
CA VAL A 18 -4.94 -4.82 -32.24
C VAL A 18 -5.90 -5.86 -32.81
N LEU A 19 -6.89 -6.30 -32.03
CA LEU A 19 -7.89 -7.26 -32.50
C LEU A 19 -8.75 -6.70 -33.64
N ALA A 20 -9.14 -5.42 -33.56
CA ALA A 20 -9.89 -4.76 -34.62
C ALA A 20 -9.05 -4.58 -35.89
N TYR A 21 -7.78 -4.20 -35.74
CA TYR A 21 -6.84 -4.06 -36.85
C TYR A 21 -6.62 -5.40 -37.59
N ASN A 22 -6.55 -6.51 -36.86
CA ASN A 22 -6.42 -7.85 -37.43
C ASN A 22 -7.71 -8.40 -38.05
N GLY A 23 -8.83 -7.66 -37.97
CA GLY A 23 -10.14 -8.10 -38.47
C GLY A 23 -10.84 -9.15 -37.61
N GLU A 24 -10.31 -9.45 -36.41
CA GLU A 24 -10.91 -10.41 -35.47
C GLU A 24 -12.11 -9.82 -34.70
N GLN A 25 -12.18 -8.50 -34.61
CA GLN A 25 -13.22 -7.75 -33.90
C GLN A 25 -13.65 -6.51 -34.72
N PRO A 26 -14.86 -5.98 -34.51
CA PRO A 26 -15.29 -4.75 -35.17
C PRO A 26 -14.60 -3.50 -34.59
N TRP A 27 -14.54 -2.41 -35.37
CA TRP A 27 -13.89 -1.15 -34.97
C TRP A 27 -14.50 -0.45 -33.74
N TRP A 28 -15.69 -0.85 -33.30
CA TRP A 28 -16.30 -0.38 -32.05
C TRP A 28 -15.93 -1.24 -30.82
N ALA A 29 -15.18 -2.33 -30.99
CA ALA A 29 -14.72 -3.18 -29.90
C ALA A 29 -13.66 -2.54 -28.97
N PRO A 30 -12.71 -1.68 -29.42
CA PRO A 30 -11.71 -1.08 -28.54
C PRO A 30 -12.25 -0.40 -27.27
N PRO A 31 -13.31 0.44 -27.30
CA PRO A 31 -13.85 1.03 -26.07
C PRO A 31 -14.48 0.00 -25.13
N LEU A 32 -14.98 -1.13 -25.63
CA LEU A 32 -15.51 -2.21 -24.80
C LEU A 32 -14.40 -3.00 -24.13
N TRP A 33 -13.33 -3.31 -24.87
CA TRP A 33 -12.13 -3.92 -24.29
C TRP A 33 -11.49 -3.02 -23.25
N ALA A 34 -11.39 -1.71 -23.50
CA ALA A 34 -10.92 -0.72 -22.53
C ALA A 34 -11.75 -0.76 -21.23
N SER A 35 -13.08 -0.74 -21.35
CA SER A 35 -13.99 -0.79 -20.20
C SER A 35 -13.89 -2.11 -19.43
N GLY A 36 -13.84 -3.24 -20.16
CA GLY A 36 -13.73 -4.58 -19.58
C GLY A 36 -12.40 -4.76 -18.84
N CYS A 37 -11.28 -4.39 -19.45
CA CYS A 37 -9.98 -4.46 -18.80
C CYS A 37 -9.85 -3.50 -17.61
N ALA A 38 -10.38 -2.27 -17.71
CA ALA A 38 -10.46 -1.34 -16.59
C ALA A 38 -11.20 -1.95 -15.40
N LEU A 39 -12.34 -2.59 -15.64
CA LEU A 39 -13.12 -3.27 -14.61
C LEU A 39 -12.34 -4.44 -14.00
N VAL A 40 -11.82 -5.35 -14.82
CA VAL A 40 -11.09 -6.55 -14.35
C VAL A 40 -9.85 -6.18 -13.54
N ILE A 41 -9.02 -5.27 -14.05
CA ILE A 41 -7.80 -4.83 -13.36
C ILE A 41 -8.15 -4.08 -12.07
N THR A 42 -9.22 -3.30 -12.05
CA THR A 42 -9.69 -2.66 -10.82
C THR A 42 -10.18 -3.71 -9.81
N LEU A 43 -10.95 -4.72 -10.24
CA LEU A 43 -11.47 -5.76 -9.34
C LEU A 43 -10.37 -6.63 -8.71
N ILE A 44 -9.29 -6.90 -9.45
CA ILE A 44 -8.16 -7.68 -8.94
C ILE A 44 -7.21 -6.80 -8.13
N GLY A 45 -6.88 -5.62 -8.65
CA GLY A 45 -5.92 -4.71 -8.04
C GLY A 45 -6.45 -4.04 -6.76
N ALA A 46 -7.75 -3.70 -6.73
CA ALA A 46 -8.36 -3.01 -5.59
C ALA A 46 -8.18 -3.76 -4.26
N PRO A 47 -8.50 -5.07 -4.14
CA PRO A 47 -8.24 -5.83 -2.91
C PRO A 47 -6.76 -5.90 -2.53
N ILE A 48 -5.86 -5.92 -3.51
CA ILE A 48 -4.41 -6.01 -3.28
C ILE A 48 -3.88 -4.72 -2.65
N ILE A 49 -4.31 -3.57 -3.18
CA ILE A 49 -3.93 -2.25 -2.66
C ILE A 49 -4.80 -1.81 -1.46
N TRP A 50 -5.81 -2.59 -1.09
CA TRP A 50 -6.70 -2.22 0.00
C TRP A 50 -6.10 -2.61 1.35
N GLN A 51 -5.80 -1.58 2.12
CA GLN A 51 -5.44 -1.68 3.53
C GLN A 51 -6.31 -0.74 4.35
N ARG A 52 -6.78 -1.24 5.49
CA ARG A 52 -7.34 -0.37 6.54
C ARG A 52 -6.39 -0.38 7.72
N VAL A 53 -6.13 0.81 8.25
CA VAL A 53 -5.38 1.02 9.48
C VAL A 53 -6.28 1.78 10.44
N VAL A 54 -6.32 1.35 11.69
CA VAL A 54 -7.03 2.00 12.79
C VAL A 54 -6.02 2.19 13.90
N LEU A 55 -5.70 3.44 14.17
CA LEU A 55 -4.82 3.84 15.26
C LEU A 55 -5.69 4.21 16.47
N ASP A 56 -5.50 3.51 17.58
CA ASP A 56 -6.11 3.83 18.87
C ASP A 56 -4.99 4.24 19.84
N GLU A 57 -4.73 5.55 19.90
CA GLU A 57 -3.68 6.11 20.74
C GLU A 57 -3.98 5.92 22.23
N ALA A 58 -5.25 6.02 22.63
CA ALA A 58 -5.66 5.88 24.02
C ALA A 58 -5.47 4.46 24.53
N ALA A 59 -5.78 3.46 23.71
CA ALA A 59 -5.51 2.06 24.01
C ALA A 59 -4.04 1.65 23.76
N GLY A 60 -3.23 2.51 23.13
CA GLY A 60 -1.82 2.23 22.81
C GLY A 60 -1.65 1.11 21.77
N HIS A 61 -2.62 0.95 20.86
CA HIS A 61 -2.64 -0.14 19.89
C HIS A 61 -2.95 0.36 18.48
N LEU A 62 -2.28 -0.24 17.50
CA LEU A 62 -2.57 -0.08 16.08
C LEU A 62 -3.16 -1.38 15.54
N ARG A 63 -4.28 -1.27 14.82
CA ARG A 63 -4.91 -2.40 14.16
C ARG A 63 -4.87 -2.19 12.66
N TYR A 64 -4.57 -3.25 11.92
CA TYR A 64 -4.59 -3.19 10.46
C TYR A 64 -5.10 -4.50 9.86
N HIS A 65 -5.63 -4.41 8.65
CA HIS A 65 -5.87 -5.58 7.81
C HIS A 65 -5.55 -5.22 6.36
N ASN A 66 -4.91 -6.16 5.65
CA ASN A 66 -4.58 -6.03 4.24
C ASN A 66 -4.48 -7.43 3.60
N ILE A 67 -4.15 -7.48 2.31
CA ILE A 67 -3.98 -8.74 1.60
C ILE A 67 -2.87 -9.62 2.21
N GLY A 68 -1.80 -9.03 2.72
CA GLY A 68 -0.69 -9.73 3.39
C GLY A 68 -1.13 -10.43 4.69
N THR A 69 -2.21 -9.97 5.32
CA THR A 69 -2.84 -10.64 6.47
C THR A 69 -4.05 -11.49 6.09
N LEU A 70 -4.29 -11.73 4.80
CA LEU A 70 -5.50 -12.37 4.27
C LEU A 70 -6.78 -11.67 4.77
N HIS A 71 -6.74 -10.34 4.87
CA HIS A 71 -7.79 -9.48 5.42
C HIS A 71 -8.21 -9.82 6.86
N ARG A 72 -7.39 -10.58 7.61
CA ARG A 72 -7.58 -10.74 9.06
C ARG A 72 -7.03 -9.53 9.79
N TRP A 73 -7.78 -9.06 10.79
CA TRP A 73 -7.31 -8.01 11.69
C TRP A 73 -6.06 -8.47 12.45
N ARG A 74 -5.00 -7.68 12.36
CA ARG A 74 -3.80 -7.79 13.19
C ARG A 74 -3.75 -6.59 14.11
N GLN A 75 -3.25 -6.83 15.32
CA GLN A 75 -3.06 -5.81 16.34
C GLN A 75 -1.58 -5.74 16.67
N VAL A 76 -1.08 -4.52 16.73
CA VAL A 76 0.28 -4.14 17.08
C VAL A 76 0.19 -3.28 18.32
N ARG A 77 0.92 -3.64 19.38
CA ARG A 77 0.99 -2.82 20.58
C ARG A 77 2.11 -1.81 20.40
N LEU A 78 1.81 -0.52 20.52
CA LEU A 78 2.76 0.55 20.20
C LEU A 78 4.00 0.51 21.12
N HIS A 79 3.82 0.11 22.38
CA HIS A 79 4.90 -0.03 23.37
C HIS A 79 5.84 -1.23 23.15
N ASP A 80 5.54 -2.09 22.17
CA ASP A 80 6.41 -3.21 21.79
C ASP A 80 7.24 -2.88 20.53
N VAL A 81 7.00 -1.74 19.88
CA VAL A 81 7.64 -1.34 18.62
C VAL A 81 9.02 -0.75 18.91
N LEU A 82 10.09 -1.50 18.66
CA LEU A 82 11.47 -1.08 18.90
C LEU A 82 12.03 -0.17 17.80
N GLU A 83 11.60 -0.38 16.56
CA GLU A 83 12.12 0.35 15.42
C GLU A 83 11.02 0.57 14.37
N VAL A 84 11.01 1.78 13.79
CA VAL A 84 10.12 2.20 12.72
C VAL A 84 10.97 2.60 11.52
N ARG A 85 10.82 1.88 10.40
CA ARG A 85 11.55 2.15 9.16
C ARG A 85 10.63 2.50 8.02
N TYR A 86 11.07 3.45 7.19
CA TYR A 86 10.44 3.70 5.90
C TYR A 86 10.98 2.69 4.89
N ASP A 87 10.08 2.07 4.14
CA ASP A 87 10.39 1.11 3.09
C ASP A 87 9.97 1.73 1.76
N ASP A 88 10.92 2.41 1.10
CA ASP A 88 10.65 3.08 -0.18
C ASP A 88 10.46 2.05 -1.31
N PHE A 89 9.40 2.23 -2.10
CA PHE A 89 9.18 1.42 -3.29
C PHE A 89 10.27 1.64 -4.36
N ALA A 90 10.85 2.85 -4.42
CA ALA A 90 11.86 3.19 -5.41
C ALA A 90 13.17 2.40 -5.20
N ASP A 91 13.53 2.16 -3.94
CA ASP A 91 14.74 1.41 -3.58
C ASP A 91 14.54 -0.12 -3.69
N GLN A 92 13.31 -0.61 -3.45
CA GLN A 92 13.00 -2.02 -3.57
C GLN A 92 12.27 -2.35 -4.87
N ARG A 93 13.00 -2.96 -5.83
CA ARG A 93 12.47 -3.57 -7.08
C ARG A 93 11.35 -4.62 -6.89
N ARG A 94 10.86 -4.85 -5.67
CA ARG A 94 9.88 -5.88 -5.29
C ARG A 94 8.54 -5.32 -4.81
N ALA A 95 8.45 -4.04 -4.44
CA ALA A 95 7.22 -3.45 -3.91
C ALA A 95 6.63 -2.42 -4.88
N MET A 96 5.31 -2.49 -5.11
CA MET A 96 4.60 -1.51 -5.94
C MET A 96 4.21 -0.24 -5.18
N VAL A 97 4.38 -0.23 -3.85
CA VAL A 97 4.02 0.86 -2.95
C VAL A 97 4.99 0.94 -1.77
N SER A 98 5.23 2.16 -1.31
CA SER A 98 6.01 2.41 -0.09
C SER A 98 5.35 1.75 1.11
N GLY A 99 6.15 1.47 2.13
CA GLY A 99 5.69 0.85 3.35
C GLY A 99 6.26 1.48 4.59
N LEU A 100 5.59 1.22 5.70
CA LEU A 100 6.07 1.49 7.05
C LEU A 100 6.30 0.15 7.74
N LEU A 101 7.56 -0.13 8.11
CA LEU A 101 7.96 -1.33 8.82
C LEU A 101 8.01 -1.04 10.32
N LEU A 102 7.22 -1.79 11.08
CA LEU A 102 7.18 -1.75 12.54
C LEU A 102 7.87 -3.01 13.07
N TYR A 103 9.10 -2.87 13.55
CA TYR A 103 9.84 -3.96 14.17
C TYR A 103 9.51 -4.05 15.65
N MET A 104 9.09 -5.23 16.08
CA MET A 104 8.62 -5.46 17.45
C MET A 104 9.61 -6.30 18.26
N ARG A 105 9.57 -6.09 19.57
CA ARG A 105 10.22 -6.98 20.54
C ARG A 105 9.51 -8.33 20.56
N ASN A 106 10.07 -9.34 19.89
CA ASN A 106 9.47 -10.68 19.87
C ASN A 106 10.48 -11.79 20.17
N GLY A 107 10.90 -11.88 21.45
CA GLY A 107 11.75 -12.96 21.94
C GLY A 107 12.94 -13.26 21.03
N ASN A 108 13.02 -14.51 20.54
CA ASN A 108 14.12 -15.02 19.72
C ASN A 108 13.98 -14.83 18.19
N ARG A 109 12.89 -14.24 17.69
CA ARG A 109 12.71 -14.01 16.24
C ARG A 109 12.22 -12.59 15.98
N PRO A 110 12.90 -11.80 15.14
CA PRO A 110 12.40 -10.48 14.77
C PRO A 110 11.02 -10.63 14.11
N ALA A 111 9.98 -10.08 14.74
CA ALA A 111 8.68 -9.90 14.12
C ALA A 111 8.58 -8.47 13.64
N TYR A 112 8.19 -8.31 12.38
CA TYR A 112 7.91 -7.00 11.82
C TYR A 112 6.52 -7.02 11.18
N HIS A 113 5.88 -5.86 11.20
CA HIS A 113 4.64 -5.60 10.50
C HIS A 113 4.88 -4.57 9.42
N ARG A 114 4.42 -4.84 8.20
CA ARG A 114 4.49 -3.90 7.08
C ARG A 114 3.11 -3.30 6.85
N LEU A 115 3.00 -1.99 7.00
CA LEU A 115 1.85 -1.20 6.58
C LEU A 115 2.16 -0.65 5.18
N MET A 116 1.22 -0.79 4.25
CA MET A 116 1.33 -0.23 2.92
C MET A 116 0.87 1.21 2.91
N ASP A 117 1.50 2.02 2.06
CA ASP A 117 0.93 3.27 1.61
C ASP A 117 -0.05 2.96 0.49
N ASN A 118 -1.30 3.39 0.64
CA ASN A 118 -2.30 3.18 -0.41
C ASN A 118 -2.20 4.27 -1.49
N ASP A 119 -1.35 5.29 -1.30
CA ASP A 119 -1.08 6.32 -2.29
C ASP A 119 -0.03 5.80 -3.28
N ALA A 120 -0.50 5.27 -4.41
CA ALA A 120 0.36 4.70 -5.44
C ALA A 120 1.20 5.79 -6.12
N GLY A 121 2.53 5.65 -6.08
CA GLY A 121 3.46 6.54 -6.79
C GLY A 121 3.69 7.90 -6.12
N SER A 122 3.53 7.99 -4.79
CA SER A 122 3.99 9.17 -4.05
C SER A 122 5.52 9.18 -4.00
N ASP A 123 6.15 9.89 -4.95
CA ASP A 123 7.57 10.23 -4.92
C ASP A 123 7.88 11.31 -3.86
N ARG A 124 6.89 11.70 -3.06
CA ARG A 124 6.93 12.83 -2.11
C ARG A 124 7.44 12.45 -0.71
N GLY A 125 7.99 11.24 -0.55
CA GLY A 125 8.43 10.72 0.74
C GLY A 125 7.29 10.06 1.53
N ALA A 126 7.46 9.98 2.85
CA ALA A 126 6.52 9.28 3.71
C ALA A 126 5.15 9.95 3.77
N SER A 127 4.06 9.16 3.72
CA SER A 127 2.71 9.72 3.80
C SER A 127 2.37 10.29 5.17
N PRO A 128 1.38 11.21 5.25
CA PRO A 128 0.86 11.74 6.51
C PRO A 128 0.46 10.63 7.49
N MET A 129 -0.12 9.54 6.99
CA MET A 129 -0.47 8.37 7.80
C MET A 129 0.75 7.77 8.49
N PHE A 130 1.88 7.65 7.80
CA PHE A 130 3.11 7.12 8.38
C PHE A 130 3.70 8.04 9.43
N HIS A 131 3.65 9.36 9.22
CA HIS A 131 4.07 10.34 10.22
C HIS A 131 3.21 10.26 11.49
N ASP A 132 1.89 10.15 11.35
CA ASP A 132 0.97 10.07 12.49
C ASP A 132 1.17 8.79 13.31
N ILE A 133 1.36 7.65 12.64
CA ILE A 133 1.67 6.38 13.29
C ILE A 133 3.02 6.46 14.00
N THR A 134 4.04 7.03 13.35
CA THR A 134 5.37 7.21 13.94
C THR A 134 5.32 8.08 15.19
N ALA A 135 4.58 9.19 15.14
CA ALA A 135 4.38 10.06 16.29
C ALA A 135 3.63 9.36 17.44
N ALA A 136 2.66 8.49 17.13
CA ALA A 136 1.97 7.68 18.14
C ALA A 136 2.89 6.61 18.76
N VAL A 137 3.75 5.97 17.96
CA VAL A 137 4.78 5.04 18.45
C VAL A 137 5.74 5.77 19.38
N LEU A 138 6.28 6.93 19.01
CA LEU A 138 7.21 7.70 19.85
C LEU A 138 6.56 8.18 21.15
N ARG A 139 5.27 8.52 21.14
CA ARG A 139 4.53 8.86 22.37
C ARG A 139 4.38 7.65 23.30
N ALA A 140 4.10 6.47 22.76
CA ALA A 140 3.96 5.24 23.55
C ALA A 140 5.30 4.63 23.99
N GLN A 141 6.34 4.78 23.16
CA GLN A 141 7.69 4.25 23.37
C GLN A 141 8.74 5.25 22.89
N PRO A 142 9.17 6.19 23.76
CA PRO A 142 10.09 7.27 23.38
C PRO A 142 11.50 6.80 22.96
N ARG A 143 11.84 5.53 23.23
CA ARG A 143 13.13 4.93 22.91
C ARG A 143 13.15 4.18 21.58
N SER A 144 12.05 4.17 20.84
CA SER A 144 12.01 3.51 19.53
C SER A 144 12.95 4.21 18.56
N LEU A 145 13.72 3.42 17.81
CA LEU A 145 14.54 3.91 16.72
C LEU A 145 13.63 4.26 15.55
N VAL A 146 13.77 5.45 14.98
CA VAL A 146 12.91 5.92 13.89
C VAL A 146 13.78 6.43 12.76
N ASP A 147 13.45 6.00 11.54
CA ASP A 147 14.06 6.48 10.32
C ASP A 147 13.86 8.02 10.19
N PRO A 148 14.92 8.83 10.00
CA PRO A 148 14.82 10.28 9.98
C PRO A 148 13.80 10.84 8.99
N ILE A 149 13.57 10.17 7.86
CA ILE A 149 12.58 10.60 6.86
C ILE A 149 11.15 10.64 7.43
N LEU A 150 10.85 9.84 8.46
CA LEU A 150 9.55 9.80 9.13
C LEU A 150 9.38 10.92 10.16
N LEU A 151 10.46 11.65 10.48
CA LEU A 151 10.44 12.76 11.43
C LEU A 151 10.28 14.12 10.74
N ASP A 152 10.60 14.21 9.45
CA ASP A 152 10.52 15.45 8.68
C ASP A 152 9.15 15.54 7.96
N ARG A 153 8.26 16.41 8.43
CA ARG A 153 6.90 16.60 7.88
C ARG A 153 6.86 17.54 6.65
N ARG A 154 7.93 17.58 5.86
CA ARG A 154 8.06 18.55 4.75
C ARG A 154 7.15 18.24 3.57
#